data_AF-A0A958FBU5-F1
#
_entry.id   AF-A0A958FBU5-F1
#
_cell.length_a   1.000
_cell.length_b   1.000
_cell.length_c   1.000
_cell.angle_alpha   90.00
_cell.angle_beta   90.00
_cell.angle_gamma   90.00
#
_symmetry.space_group_name_H-M   'P 1'
#
loop_
_entity.id
_entity.type
_entity.pdbx_description
1 polymer ?
#
loop_
_entity_poly.entity_id
_entity_poly.type
_entity_poly.pdbx_seq_one_letter_code
_entity_poly.pdbx_strand_id
1 'polypeptide(L)'
;MRSQSQPQYCSLLARAAGVPLYGSTSPARVWLLLEYRRSWGAKVLPQSALAPPIKHFLSHTLAAIPESKLLFIKQPERFPQKHHTLFVAICR
;
A
#
# COMPACT_ATOMS: atom_id res chain seq x y z
N MET A 1 3.03 42.23 14.81
CA MET A 1 2.17 41.06 14.57
C MET A 1 2.73 40.30 13.37
N ARG A 2 3.38 39.15 13.59
CA ARG A 2 3.80 38.27 12.48
C ARG A 2 2.59 37.41 12.09
N SER A 3 2.02 37.67 10.91
CA SER A 3 1.02 36.79 10.31
C SER A 3 1.67 35.42 10.07
N GLN A 4 1.21 34.39 10.77
CA GLN A 4 1.62 33.02 10.51
C GLN A 4 0.83 32.52 9.29
N SER A 5 1.37 32.70 8.10
CA SER A 5 0.89 32.00 6.91
C SER A 5 1.18 30.50 7.09
N GLN A 6 0.13 29.68 7.22
CA GLN A 6 0.25 28.22 7.26
C GLN A 6 1.07 27.72 6.06
N PRO A 7 1.92 26.68 6.22
CA PRO A 7 2.69 26.14 5.13
C PRO A 7 1.73 25.63 4.04
N GLN A 8 1.73 26.29 2.88
CA GLN A 8 0.99 25.85 1.72
C GLN A 8 1.76 24.71 1.06
N TYR A 9 1.28 23.48 1.26
CA TYR A 9 1.85 22.33 0.57
C TYR A 9 1.57 22.42 -0.93
N CYS A 10 2.59 22.12 -1.75
CA CYS A 10 2.45 22.09 -3.21
C CYS A 10 1.29 21.19 -3.67
N SER A 11 1.01 20.11 -2.93
CA SER A 11 -0.12 19.21 -3.19
C SER A 11 -1.49 19.89 -3.02
N LEU A 12 -1.64 20.78 -2.03
CA LEU A 12 -2.88 21.51 -1.81
C LEU A 12 -3.09 22.60 -2.86
N LEU A 13 -2.02 23.32 -3.22
CA LEU A 13 -2.06 24.34 -4.27
C LEU A 13 -2.35 23.72 -5.64
N ALA A 14 -1.70 22.61 -5.99
CA ALA A 14 -1.97 21.89 -7.24
C ALA A 14 -3.41 21.37 -7.31
N ARG A 15 -3.95 20.84 -6.20
CA ARG A 15 -5.35 20.42 -6.12
C ARG A 15 -6.31 21.59 -6.28
N ALA A 16 -6.06 22.71 -5.61
CA ALA A 16 -6.90 23.91 -5.71
C ALA A 16 -6.86 24.53 -7.11
N ALA A 17 -5.71 24.48 -7.78
CA ALA A 17 -5.53 24.92 -9.16
C ALA A 17 -6.11 23.94 -10.20
N GLY A 18 -6.67 22.81 -9.77
CA GLY A 18 -7.24 21.81 -10.67
C GLY A 18 -6.21 21.15 -11.59
N VAL A 19 -4.94 21.07 -11.15
CA VAL A 19 -3.88 20.44 -11.94
C VAL A 19 -4.28 18.99 -12.23
N PRO A 20 -4.38 18.58 -13.50
CA PRO A 20 -4.78 17.22 -13.81
C PRO A 20 -3.77 16.22 -13.25
N LEU A 21 -4.27 15.18 -12.60
CA LEU A 21 -3.47 14.07 -12.10
C LEU A 21 -3.16 13.12 -13.26
N TYR A 22 -2.12 13.43 -14.03
CA TYR A 22 -1.59 12.50 -15.02
C TYR A 22 -0.72 11.44 -14.31
N GLY A 23 -1.16 10.20 -14.37
CA GLY A 23 -0.40 9.05 -13.90
C GLY A 23 -0.72 7.83 -14.74
N SER A 24 0.31 7.09 -15.16
CA SER A 24 0.15 5.84 -15.93
C SER A 24 -0.25 4.64 -15.06
N THR A 25 -0.26 4.81 -13.75
CA THR A 25 -0.61 3.76 -12.79
C THR A 25 -2.10 3.82 -12.48
N SER A 26 -2.78 2.68 -12.61
CA SER A 26 -4.18 2.54 -12.21
C SER A 26 -4.38 3.01 -10.75
N PRO A 27 -5.49 3.69 -10.45
CA PRO A 27 -5.79 4.10 -9.08
C PRO A 27 -5.94 2.87 -8.17
N ALA A 28 -5.60 3.06 -6.89
CA ALA A 28 -5.81 2.05 -5.86
C ALA A 28 -6.75 2.65 -4.81
N ARG A 29 -7.94 2.07 -4.68
CA ARG A 29 -8.93 2.49 -3.68
C ARG A 29 -8.84 1.68 -2.40
N VAL A 30 -8.37 0.44 -2.50
CA VAL A 30 -8.19 -0.46 -1.35
C VAL A 30 -6.75 -0.93 -1.31
N TRP A 31 -6.09 -0.73 -0.17
CA TRP A 31 -4.75 -1.23 0.07
C TRP A 31 -4.80 -2.36 1.10
N LEU A 32 -4.29 -3.53 0.70
CA LEU A 32 -3.96 -4.63 1.59
C LEU A 32 -2.48 -4.49 1.97
N LEU A 33 -2.21 -4.30 3.24
CA LEU A 33 -0.87 -4.02 3.76
C LEU A 33 -0.43 -5.17 4.67
N LEU A 34 0.47 -6.01 4.17
CA LEU A 34 0.94 -7.18 4.91
C LEU A 34 2.31 -6.91 5.51
N GLU A 35 2.45 -7.07 6.82
CA GLU A 35 3.77 -7.09 7.44
C GLU A 35 4.59 -8.29 6.95
N TYR A 36 5.79 -8.03 6.45
CA TYR A 36 6.62 -9.04 5.80
C TYR A 36 8.11 -8.86 6.09
N ARG A 37 8.80 -9.95 6.40
CA ARG A 37 10.16 -9.90 6.94
C ARG A 37 11.23 -10.38 6.00
N ARG A 38 10.90 -11.36 5.16
CA ARG A 38 11.86 -11.97 4.24
C ARG A 38 12.11 -11.03 3.07
N SER A 39 13.05 -11.39 2.20
CA SER A 39 13.16 -10.77 0.89
C SER A 39 11.98 -11.15 0.01
N TRP A 40 11.66 -10.28 -0.95
CA TRP A 40 10.74 -10.58 -2.04
C TRP A 40 11.33 -10.02 -3.34
N GLY A 41 11.02 -10.66 -4.46
CA GLY A 41 11.39 -10.14 -5.77
C GLY A 41 10.47 -9.00 -6.22
N ALA A 42 10.69 -8.48 -7.42
CA ALA A 42 9.92 -7.38 -8.01
C ALA A 42 8.39 -7.60 -7.97
N LYS A 43 7.93 -8.85 -8.14
CA LYS A 43 6.53 -9.24 -7.98
C LYS A 43 6.30 -9.82 -6.59
N VAL A 44 5.88 -8.95 -5.68
CA VAL A 44 5.72 -9.19 -4.25
C VAL A 44 5.10 -10.56 -3.92
N LEU A 45 3.91 -10.86 -4.44
CA LEU A 45 3.19 -12.09 -4.07
C LEU A 45 3.84 -13.38 -4.59
N PRO A 46 4.05 -13.58 -5.92
CA PRO A 46 4.65 -14.82 -6.42
C PRO A 46 6.08 -15.03 -5.94
N GLN A 47 6.85 -13.94 -5.78
CA GLN A 47 8.26 -13.96 -5.39
C GLN A 47 8.48 -13.73 -3.89
N SER A 48 7.47 -13.95 -3.06
CA SER A 48 7.59 -14.04 -1.61
C SER A 48 7.76 -15.50 -1.16
N ALA A 49 8.34 -15.69 0.02
CA ALA A 49 8.34 -16.95 0.75
C ALA A 49 7.05 -17.20 1.59
N LEU A 50 5.93 -16.55 1.25
CA LEU A 50 4.63 -16.88 1.87
C LEU A 50 4.21 -18.32 1.53
N ALA A 51 3.53 -18.98 2.46
CA ALA A 51 2.98 -20.31 2.23
C ALA A 51 1.93 -20.28 1.09
N PRO A 52 1.82 -21.34 0.26
CA PRO A 52 0.88 -21.37 -0.86
C PRO A 52 -0.58 -21.03 -0.50
N PRO A 53 -1.15 -21.49 0.64
CA PRO A 53 -2.52 -21.12 1.02
C PRO A 53 -2.70 -19.60 1.22
N ILE A 54 -1.70 -18.93 1.78
CA ILE A 54 -1.73 -17.47 2.00
C ILE A 54 -1.66 -16.74 0.66
N LYS A 55 -0.78 -17.19 -0.25
CA LYS A 55 -0.71 -16.63 -1.60
C LYS A 55 -2.04 -16.77 -2.34
N HIS A 56 -2.67 -17.94 -2.25
CA HIS A 56 -3.97 -18.19 -2.87
C HIS A 56 -5.06 -17.27 -2.31
N PHE A 57 -5.15 -17.16 -0.98
CA PHE A 57 -6.08 -16.26 -0.31
C PHE A 57 -5.90 -14.80 -0.76
N LEU A 58 -4.67 -14.29 -0.79
CA LEU A 58 -4.37 -12.92 -1.20
C LEU A 58 -4.67 -12.68 -2.68
N SER A 59 -4.30 -13.62 -3.57
CA SER A 59 -4.63 -13.53 -5.00
C SER A 59 -6.14 -13.48 -5.23
N HIS A 60 -6.89 -14.37 -4.57
CA HIS A 60 -8.35 -14.41 -4.69
C HIS A 60 -8.97 -13.11 -4.16
N THR A 61 -8.48 -12.60 -3.03
CA THR A 61 -8.96 -11.34 -2.45
C THR A 61 -8.71 -10.16 -3.39
N LEU A 62 -7.51 -10.07 -3.98
CA LEU A 62 -7.19 -9.00 -4.94
C LEU A 62 -8.05 -9.08 -6.21
N ALA A 63 -8.39 -10.29 -6.67
CA ALA A 63 -9.27 -10.48 -7.81
C ALA A 63 -10.74 -10.11 -7.49
N ALA A 64 -11.18 -10.35 -6.26
CA ALA A 64 -12.56 -10.09 -5.84
C ALA A 64 -12.84 -8.62 -5.51
N ILE A 65 -11.81 -7.83 -5.15
CA ILE A 65 -11.96 -6.42 -4.76
C ILE A 65 -11.41 -5.52 -5.87
N PRO A 66 -12.27 -4.80 -6.61
CA PRO A 66 -11.84 -3.87 -7.64
C PRO A 66 -10.90 -2.79 -7.10
N GLU A 67 -9.92 -2.39 -7.93
CA GLU A 67 -8.94 -1.35 -7.60
C GLU A 67 -8.20 -1.59 -6.27
N SER A 68 -8.05 -2.86 -5.89
CA SER A 68 -7.25 -3.26 -4.73
C SER A 68 -5.79 -3.51 -5.11
N LYS A 69 -4.88 -3.18 -4.19
CA LYS A 69 -3.45 -3.45 -4.33
C LYS A 69 -2.87 -4.02 -3.04
N LEU A 70 -1.89 -4.91 -3.19
CA LEU A 70 -1.13 -5.47 -2.08
C LEU A 70 0.22 -4.78 -1.96
N LEU A 71 0.58 -4.37 -0.75
CA LEU A 71 1.91 -3.90 -0.39
C LEU A 71 2.43 -4.66 0.81
N PHE A 72 3.74 -4.85 0.84
CA PHE A 72 4.44 -5.39 1.99
C PHE A 72 5.05 -4.27 2.82
N ILE A 73 4.83 -4.34 4.13
CA ILE A 73 5.51 -3.49 5.12
C ILE A 73 6.71 -4.27 5.62
N LYS A 74 7.92 -3.81 5.31
CA LYS A 74 9.15 -4.48 5.77
C LYS A 74 9.22 -4.44 7.30
N GLN A 75 9.29 -5.61 7.91
CA GLN A 75 9.56 -5.76 9.33
C GLN A 75 10.97 -6.35 9.55
N PRO A 76 11.68 -5.99 10.62
CA PRO A 76 12.96 -6.59 10.94
C PRO A 76 12.78 -8.07 11.31
N GLU A 77 13.77 -8.90 11.00
CA GLU A 77 13.75 -10.35 11.31
C GLU A 77 13.93 -10.67 12.81
N ARG A 78 14.05 -9.64 13.66
CA ARG A 78 14.56 -9.72 15.04
C ARG A 78 13.73 -10.56 16.02
N PHE A 79 12.46 -10.84 15.73
CA PHE A 79 11.60 -11.62 16.63
C PHE A 79 10.86 -12.70 15.86
N PRO A 80 10.86 -13.98 16.28
CA PRO A 80 9.99 -14.97 15.68
C PRO A 80 8.54 -14.56 15.92
N GLN A 81 7.76 -14.37 14.85
CA GLN A 81 6.31 -14.24 14.96
C GLN A 81 5.63 -15.38 14.24
N LYS A 82 4.60 -15.89 14.90
CA LYS A 82 3.78 -17.01 14.43
C LYS A 82 2.60 -16.54 13.57
N HIS A 83 2.33 -15.24 13.54
CA HIS A 83 1.21 -14.65 12.82
C HIS A 83 1.69 -13.63 11.78
N HIS A 84 0.83 -13.34 10.82
CA HIS A 84 0.98 -12.21 9.91
C HIS A 84 -0.03 -11.14 10.30
N THR A 85 0.37 -9.88 10.27
CA THR A 85 -0.52 -8.74 10.47
C THR A 85 -0.92 -8.19 9.10
N LEU A 86 -2.22 -8.11 8.84
CA LEU A 86 -2.78 -7.53 7.62
C LEU A 86 -3.59 -6.29 8.00
N PHE A 87 -3.24 -5.14 7.45
CA PHE A 87 -4.02 -3.92 7.55
C PHE A 87 -4.76 -3.66 6.24
N VAL A 88 -5.90 -2.99 6.36
CA VAL A 88 -6.70 -2.54 5.21
C VAL A 88 -6.84 -1.02 5.30
N ALA A 89 -6.45 -0.33 4.23
CA ALA A 89 -6.66 1.10 4.09
C ALA A 89 -7.57 1.39 2.89
N ILE A 90 -8.49 2.32 3.06
CA ILE A 90 -9.46 2.71 2.04
C ILE A 90 -9.21 4.17 1.69
N CYS A 91 -8.91 4.44 0.43
CA CYS A 91 -8.80 5.80 -0.09
C CYS A 91 -10.21 6.32 -0.43
N ARG A 92 -10.58 7.44 0.17
CA ARG A 92 -11.83 8.16 -0.06
C ARG A 92 -11.58 9.36 -0.96
#